data_AF-A0A1Q8GA30-F1
#
_entry.id   AF-A0A1Q8GA30-F1
#
_cell.length_a   1.000
_cell.length_b   1.000
_cell.length_c   1.000
_cell.angle_alpha   90.00
_cell.angle_beta   90.00
_cell.angle_gamma   90.00
#
_symmetry.space_group_name_H-M   'P 1'
#
loop_
_entity.id
_entity.type
_entity.pdbx_description
1 polymer ?
#
loop_
_entity_poly.entity_id
_entity_poly.type
_entity_poly.pdbx_seq_one_letter_code
_entity_poly.pdbx_strand_id
1 'polypeptide(L)'
;MTVLNQQQTNDLFCDIESRLLGASLVILEYLNNLKPACSELGQIEWRYRLSGFLEGLSLTGHIDSLYLESLASMLFARDVKSREVRPGRAHAFSIDIITDQSKVYRFDVPSTNPLDAYAQLTKRTAYNAIPGIEAIEVYAGFRKDRVKEAQPLRVFAKSELIYSNP
;
A
#
# COMPACT_ATOMS: atom_id res chain seq x y z
N MET A 1 -4.98 -5.88 -9.79
CA MET A 1 -5.14 -4.65 -10.61
C MET A 1 -5.61 -5.09 -11.99
N THR A 2 -6.60 -4.43 -12.60
CA THR A 2 -7.08 -4.85 -13.93
C THR A 2 -6.03 -4.51 -14.99
N VAL A 3 -5.45 -5.53 -15.61
CA VAL A 3 -4.53 -5.36 -16.74
C VAL A 3 -5.37 -5.02 -17.97
N LEU A 4 -5.12 -3.86 -18.58
CA LEU A 4 -5.76 -3.47 -19.83
C LEU A 4 -5.04 -4.16 -20.98
N ASN A 5 -5.79 -4.74 -21.91
CA ASN A 5 -5.21 -5.23 -23.15
C ASN A 5 -4.91 -4.06 -24.11
N GLN A 6 -4.18 -4.33 -25.20
CA GLN A 6 -3.76 -3.28 -26.14
C GLN A 6 -4.93 -2.48 -26.72
N GLN A 7 -6.05 -3.14 -27.03
CA GLN A 7 -7.23 -2.47 -27.57
C GLN A 7 -7.84 -1.52 -26.55
N GLN A 8 -8.04 -1.98 -25.30
CA GLN A 8 -8.56 -1.16 -24.21
C GLN A 8 -7.66 0.04 -23.91
N THR A 9 -6.34 -0.15 -23.99
CA THR A 9 -5.39 0.96 -23.86
C THR A 9 -5.52 1.94 -25.02
N ASN A 10 -5.64 1.48 -26.26
CA ASN A 10 -5.83 2.38 -27.40
C ASN A 10 -7.14 3.19 -27.27
N ASP A 11 -8.23 2.52 -26.93
CA ASP A 11 -9.55 3.15 -26.74
C ASP A 11 -9.49 4.21 -25.63
N LEU A 12 -8.79 3.93 -24.53
CA LEU A 12 -8.56 4.89 -23.44
C LEU A 12 -7.85 6.16 -23.94
N PHE A 13 -6.77 6.01 -24.70
CA PHE A 13 -6.04 7.18 -25.20
C PHE A 13 -6.85 7.99 -26.21
N CYS A 14 -7.65 7.33 -27.05
CA CYS A 14 -8.58 8.01 -27.96
C CYS A 14 -9.69 8.77 -27.20
N ASP A 15 -10.23 8.18 -26.14
CA ASP A 15 -11.21 8.86 -25.28
C ASP A 15 -10.60 10.10 -24.61
N ILE A 16 -9.40 9.97 -24.03
CA ILE A 16 -8.67 11.11 -23.43
C ILE A 16 -8.47 12.21 -24.46
N GLU A 17 -7.97 11.88 -25.65
CA GLU A 17 -7.72 12.83 -26.73
C GLU A 17 -9.00 13.60 -27.10
N SER A 18 -10.14 12.92 -27.20
CA SER A 18 -11.44 13.54 -27.52
C SER A 18 -11.97 14.50 -26.45
N ARG A 19 -11.44 14.40 -25.22
CA ARG A 19 -11.88 15.19 -24.05
C ARG A 19 -10.98 16.39 -23.77
N LEU A 20 -9.88 16.53 -24.49
CA LEU A 20 -8.98 17.66 -24.33
C LEU A 20 -9.60 18.95 -24.91
N LEU A 21 -9.68 19.98 -24.09
CA LEU A 21 -10.22 21.28 -24.46
C LEU A 21 -9.09 22.18 -24.98
N GLY A 22 -9.15 22.52 -26.27
CA GLY A 22 -8.18 23.42 -26.89
C GLY A 22 -6.74 22.91 -26.85
N ALA A 23 -6.54 21.60 -27.02
CA ALA A 23 -5.20 20.99 -26.96
C ALA A 23 -4.27 21.55 -28.03
N SER A 24 -3.09 21.99 -27.62
CA SER A 24 -2.00 22.29 -28.55
C SER A 24 -1.40 21.00 -29.11
N LEU A 25 -0.75 21.08 -30.28
CA LEU A 25 0.01 19.96 -30.87
C LEU A 25 0.99 19.32 -29.87
N VAL A 26 1.59 20.13 -28.99
CA VAL A 26 2.53 19.67 -27.97
C VAL A 26 1.85 18.75 -26.94
N ILE A 27 0.62 19.08 -26.52
CA ILE A 27 -0.15 18.27 -25.57
C ILE A 27 -0.49 16.91 -26.19
N LEU A 28 -0.91 16.91 -27.46
CA LEU A 28 -1.26 15.69 -28.20
C LEU A 28 -0.04 14.80 -28.44
N GLU A 29 1.10 15.38 -28.79
CA GLU A 29 2.36 14.66 -28.98
C GLU A 29 2.83 14.03 -27.66
N TYR A 30 2.76 14.77 -26.55
CA TYR A 30 3.13 14.24 -25.24
C TYR A 30 2.19 13.12 -24.79
N LEU A 31 0.87 13.26 -25.00
CA LEU A 31 -0.10 12.20 -24.73
C LEU A 31 0.24 10.93 -25.53
N ASN A 32 0.60 11.05 -26.81
CA ASN A 32 1.00 9.91 -27.62
C ASN A 32 2.27 9.22 -27.10
N ASN A 33 3.25 9.99 -26.59
CA ASN A 33 4.47 9.45 -25.99
C ASN A 33 4.24 8.72 -24.66
N LEU A 34 3.10 8.93 -24.02
CA LEU A 34 2.70 8.22 -22.80
C LEU A 34 2.03 6.87 -23.07
N LYS A 35 1.73 6.53 -24.33
CA LYS A 35 1.17 5.22 -24.69
C LYS A 35 2.17 4.12 -24.34
N PRO A 36 1.79 3.15 -23.49
CA PRO A 36 2.68 2.06 -23.13
C PRO A 36 2.89 1.11 -24.32
N ALA A 37 4.10 0.55 -24.42
CA ALA A 37 4.33 -0.60 -25.29
C ALA A 37 3.60 -1.85 -24.76
N CYS A 38 3.40 -2.86 -25.60
CA CYS A 38 2.76 -4.13 -25.20
C CYS A 38 3.40 -4.77 -23.95
N SER A 39 4.73 -4.67 -23.80
CA SER A 39 5.49 -5.19 -22.67
C SER A 39 5.28 -4.40 -21.36
N GLU A 40 4.80 -3.16 -21.45
CA GLU A 40 4.56 -2.27 -20.31
C GLU A 40 3.11 -2.33 -19.82
N LEU A 41 2.19 -2.96 -20.54
CA LEU A 41 0.74 -2.98 -20.19
C LEU A 41 0.45 -3.50 -18.77
N GLY A 42 1.23 -4.47 -18.29
CA GLY A 42 1.13 -5.03 -16.94
C GLY A 42 1.81 -4.18 -15.85
N GLN A 43 2.62 -3.19 -16.23
CA GLN A 43 3.36 -2.32 -15.33
C GLN A 43 2.47 -1.16 -14.85
N ILE A 44 2.75 -0.62 -13.67
CA ILE A 44 1.94 0.46 -13.07
C ILE A 44 2.48 1.85 -13.42
N GLU A 45 3.75 1.92 -13.82
CA GLU A 45 4.54 3.11 -14.06
C GLU A 45 3.94 3.99 -15.17
N TRP A 46 3.45 3.39 -16.26
CA TRP A 46 2.81 4.16 -17.34
C TRP A 46 1.49 4.80 -16.87
N ARG A 47 0.76 4.15 -15.96
CA ARG A 47 -0.50 4.69 -15.41
C ARG A 47 -0.23 5.90 -14.53
N TYR A 48 0.84 5.86 -13.73
CA TYR A 48 1.28 7.00 -12.93
C TYR A 48 1.75 8.18 -13.81
N ARG A 49 2.55 7.90 -14.85
CA ARG A 49 2.98 8.94 -15.82
C ARG A 49 1.77 9.61 -16.48
N LEU A 50 0.78 8.81 -16.89
CA LEU A 50 -0.46 9.32 -17.48
C LEU A 50 -1.28 10.14 -16.48
N SER A 51 -1.51 9.63 -15.26
CA SER A 51 -2.26 10.35 -14.21
C SER A 51 -1.65 11.72 -13.91
N GLY A 52 -0.33 11.78 -13.68
CA GLY A 52 0.34 13.04 -13.37
C GLY A 52 0.28 14.05 -14.51
N PHE A 53 0.33 13.58 -15.76
CA PHE A 53 0.15 14.44 -16.93
C PHE A 53 -1.27 15.02 -17.00
N LEU A 54 -2.30 14.18 -16.82
CA LEU A 54 -3.70 14.64 -16.86
C LEU A 54 -4.04 15.57 -15.70
N GLU A 55 -3.47 15.35 -14.51
CA GLU A 55 -3.61 16.25 -13.37
C GLU A 55 -3.05 17.65 -13.70
N GLY A 56 -1.88 17.71 -14.33
CA GLY A 56 -1.31 18.96 -14.83
C GLY A 56 -2.23 19.66 -15.83
N LEU A 57 -2.81 18.92 -16.77
CA LEU A 57 -3.77 19.47 -17.73
C LEU A 57 -5.04 20.00 -17.06
N SER A 58 -5.53 19.32 -16.03
CA SER A 58 -6.73 19.73 -15.30
C SER A 58 -6.50 21.06 -14.58
N LEU A 59 -5.35 21.23 -13.94
CA LEU A 59 -4.95 22.49 -13.29
C LEU A 59 -4.87 23.66 -14.27
N THR A 60 -4.53 23.40 -15.53
CA THR A 60 -4.47 24.40 -16.60
C THR A 60 -5.77 24.57 -17.37
N GLY A 61 -6.84 23.85 -17.01
CA GLY A 61 -8.15 23.95 -17.66
C GLY A 61 -8.26 23.26 -19.02
N HIS A 62 -7.31 22.38 -19.36
CA HIS A 62 -7.31 21.63 -20.63
C HIS A 62 -8.12 20.33 -20.57
N ILE A 63 -8.58 19.91 -19.39
CA ILE A 63 -9.42 18.72 -19.20
C ILE A 63 -10.32 18.88 -17.97
N ASP A 64 -11.54 18.36 -18.04
CA ASP A 64 -12.52 18.41 -16.95
C ASP A 64 -12.05 17.57 -15.76
N SER A 65 -12.06 18.15 -14.55
CA SER A 65 -11.66 17.47 -13.32
C SER A 65 -12.61 16.31 -12.97
N LEU A 66 -13.90 16.40 -13.32
CA LEU A 66 -14.87 15.31 -13.08
C LEU A 66 -14.55 14.08 -13.93
N TYR A 67 -14.06 14.29 -15.15
CA TYR A 67 -13.59 13.21 -16.00
C TYR A 67 -12.32 12.54 -15.44
N LEU A 68 -11.42 13.34 -14.84
CA LEU A 68 -10.18 12.84 -14.25
C LEU A 68 -10.42 11.91 -13.06
N GLU A 69 -11.41 12.20 -12.20
CA GLU A 69 -11.79 11.32 -11.08
C GLU A 69 -12.30 9.95 -11.56
N SER A 70 -13.11 9.94 -12.63
CA SER A 70 -13.59 8.71 -13.28
C SER A 70 -12.43 7.92 -13.90
N LEU A 71 -11.50 8.61 -14.56
CA LEU A 71 -10.38 7.98 -15.25
C LEU A 71 -9.33 7.43 -14.28
N ALA A 72 -9.07 8.10 -13.16
CA ALA A 72 -8.25 7.57 -12.07
C ALA A 72 -8.87 6.27 -11.51
N SER A 73 -10.20 6.25 -11.36
CA SER A 73 -10.91 5.04 -10.95
C SER A 73 -10.73 3.91 -11.96
N MET A 74 -10.72 4.17 -13.28
CA MET A 74 -10.46 3.15 -14.31
C MET A 74 -8.99 2.69 -14.34
N LEU A 75 -8.04 3.63 -14.27
CA LEU A 75 -6.61 3.36 -14.29
C LEU A 75 -6.14 2.59 -13.06
N PHE A 76 -6.73 2.86 -11.90
CA PHE A 76 -6.31 2.24 -10.63
C PHE A 76 -7.36 1.30 -10.05
N ALA A 77 -8.47 1.06 -10.77
CA ALA A 77 -9.49 0.08 -10.40
C ALA A 77 -8.82 -1.26 -10.12
N ARG A 78 -9.01 -1.70 -8.89
CA ARG A 78 -8.74 -3.07 -8.52
C ARG A 78 -9.95 -3.88 -8.96
N ASP A 79 -9.70 -4.92 -9.73
CA ASP A 79 -10.69 -5.94 -10.01
C ASP A 79 -11.34 -6.38 -8.69
N VAL A 80 -12.61 -6.01 -8.48
CA VAL A 80 -13.37 -6.28 -7.25
C VAL A 80 -13.48 -7.80 -7.01
N LYS A 81 -13.24 -8.61 -8.05
CA LYS A 81 -13.25 -10.08 -7.97
C LYS A 81 -11.96 -10.70 -7.48
N SER A 82 -10.85 -9.96 -7.45
CA SER A 82 -9.63 -10.45 -6.84
C SER A 82 -9.68 -10.19 -5.34
N ARG A 83 -9.98 -11.24 -4.56
CA ARG A 83 -9.58 -11.37 -3.14
C ARG A 83 -8.04 -11.42 -3.04
N GLU A 84 -7.35 -10.46 -3.64
CA GLU A 84 -5.91 -10.32 -3.55
C GLU A 84 -5.59 -9.85 -2.12
N VAL A 85 -5.15 -10.83 -1.34
CA VAL A 85 -4.30 -10.70 -0.18
C VAL A 85 -3.42 -9.47 -0.37
N ARG A 86 -3.65 -8.42 0.42
CA ARG A 86 -2.75 -7.26 0.45
C ARG A 86 -1.37 -7.82 0.79
N PRO A 87 -0.34 -7.73 -0.08
CA PRO A 87 0.95 -8.36 0.21
C PRO A 87 1.54 -7.87 1.54
N GLY A 88 1.32 -6.58 1.86
CA GLY A 88 1.69 -6.00 3.16
C GLY A 88 0.86 -6.42 4.38
N ARG A 89 -0.20 -7.22 4.21
CA ARG A 89 -0.99 -7.85 5.29
C ARG A 89 -1.06 -9.37 5.17
N ALA A 90 -0.26 -9.97 4.27
CA ALA A 90 -0.24 -11.41 4.04
C ALA A 90 0.45 -12.15 5.19
N HIS A 91 1.53 -11.55 5.73
CA HIS A 91 2.29 -12.19 6.79
C HIS A 91 1.70 -11.82 8.15
N ALA A 92 1.18 -12.85 8.80
CA ALA A 92 0.74 -12.81 10.17
C ALA A 92 1.97 -12.86 11.08
N PHE A 93 2.10 -11.87 11.96
CA PHE A 93 2.98 -11.94 13.11
C PHE A 93 2.14 -11.89 14.37
N SER A 94 2.72 -12.39 15.44
CA SER A 94 2.12 -12.27 16.75
C SER A 94 3.19 -11.87 17.73
N ILE A 95 2.84 -10.98 18.64
CA ILE A 95 3.78 -10.27 19.50
C ILE A 95 3.40 -10.51 20.96
N ASP A 96 4.39 -10.87 21.77
CA ASP A 96 4.28 -10.98 23.22
C ASP A 96 5.06 -9.82 23.85
N ILE A 97 4.38 -9.03 24.68
CA ILE A 97 4.95 -7.92 25.43
C ILE A 97 5.13 -8.39 26.86
N ILE A 98 6.38 -8.46 27.31
CA ILE A 98 6.77 -8.86 28.67
C ILE A 98 6.97 -7.59 29.49
N THR A 99 6.28 -7.51 30.62
CA THR A 99 6.42 -6.40 31.56
C THR A 99 7.22 -6.80 32.80
N ASP A 100 7.75 -5.80 33.51
CA ASP A 100 8.38 -5.92 34.83
C ASP A 100 7.52 -6.66 35.86
N GLN A 101 6.20 -6.52 35.77
CA GLN A 101 5.22 -7.25 36.60
C GLN A 101 5.02 -8.72 36.17
N SER A 102 5.87 -9.28 35.31
CA SER A 102 5.75 -10.62 34.74
C SER A 102 4.41 -10.87 34.02
N LYS A 103 3.74 -9.81 33.56
CA LYS A 103 2.53 -9.91 32.73
C LYS A 103 2.93 -10.01 31.26
N VAL A 104 2.21 -10.84 30.52
CA VAL A 104 2.42 -11.01 29.08
C VAL A 104 1.17 -10.56 28.33
N TYR A 105 1.28 -9.48 27.57
CA TYR A 105 0.22 -9.02 26.67
C TYR A 105 0.49 -9.52 25.26
N ARG A 106 -0.52 -10.11 24.62
CA ARG A 106 -0.34 -10.78 23.32
C ARG A 106 -1.20 -10.16 22.24
N PHE A 107 -0.59 -9.86 21.10
CA PHE A 107 -1.24 -9.21 19.97
C PHE A 107 -1.00 -9.94 18.65
N ASP A 108 -1.99 -9.94 17.78
CA ASP A 108 -1.84 -10.35 16.38
C ASP A 108 -1.67 -9.08 15.52
N VAL A 109 -0.64 -9.08 14.67
CA VAL A 109 -0.25 -7.93 13.84
C VAL A 109 0.05 -8.40 12.41
N PRO A 110 -0.78 -8.02 11.43
CA PRO A 110 -0.48 -8.29 10.02
C PRO A 110 0.57 -7.28 9.52
N SER A 111 1.73 -7.75 9.07
CA SER A 111 2.85 -6.88 8.68
C SER A 111 3.74 -7.57 7.67
N THR A 112 4.77 -6.87 7.17
CA THR A 112 5.70 -7.44 6.16
C THR A 112 6.89 -8.16 6.77
N ASN A 113 7.32 -7.76 7.97
CA ASN A 113 8.48 -8.31 8.66
C ASN A 113 8.37 -8.06 10.19
N PRO A 114 9.22 -8.66 11.05
CA PRO A 114 9.13 -8.51 12.50
C PRO A 114 9.28 -7.08 13.02
N LEU A 115 10.11 -6.24 12.38
CA LEU A 115 10.32 -4.86 12.79
C LEU A 115 9.09 -4.00 12.45
N ASP A 116 8.53 -4.18 11.27
CA ASP A 116 7.27 -3.55 10.85
C ASP A 116 6.12 -3.97 11.79
N ALA A 117 6.05 -5.25 12.17
CA ALA A 117 5.06 -5.72 13.14
C ALA A 117 5.15 -4.99 14.48
N TYR A 118 6.36 -4.83 15.02
CA TYR A 118 6.58 -4.02 16.22
C TYR A 118 6.18 -2.55 16.01
N ALA A 119 6.65 -1.91 14.94
CA ALA A 119 6.34 -0.51 14.63
C ALA A 119 4.85 -0.25 14.38
N GLN A 120 4.08 -1.24 13.92
CA GLN A 120 2.63 -1.15 13.79
C GLN A 120 1.92 -1.32 15.13
N LEU A 121 2.44 -2.17 16.01
CA LEU A 121 1.91 -2.36 17.35
C LEU A 121 2.05 -1.08 18.18
N THR A 122 3.19 -0.39 18.12
CA THR A 122 3.44 0.85 18.88
C THR A 122 2.47 1.98 18.53
N LYS A 123 1.86 1.94 17.34
CA LYS A 123 0.85 2.91 16.91
C LYS A 123 -0.53 2.66 17.51
N ARG A 124 -0.77 1.51 18.15
CA ARG A 124 -2.07 1.15 18.72
C ARG A 124 -2.22 1.75 20.12
N THR A 125 -3.39 2.31 20.42
CA THR A 125 -3.71 2.84 21.77
C THR A 125 -3.50 1.82 22.88
N ALA A 126 -3.76 0.53 22.59
CA ALA A 126 -3.54 -0.56 23.55
C ALA A 126 -2.07 -0.73 23.96
N TYR A 127 -1.12 -0.47 23.06
CA TYR A 127 0.31 -0.53 23.39
C TYR A 127 0.69 0.56 24.38
N ASN A 128 0.24 1.79 24.14
CA ASN A 128 0.52 2.95 24.99
C ASN A 128 -0.07 2.82 26.41
N ALA A 129 -1.07 1.96 26.57
CA ALA A 129 -1.70 1.68 27.87
C ALA A 129 -0.95 0.63 28.70
N ILE A 130 0.10 0.00 28.18
CA ILE A 130 0.85 -1.05 28.89
C ILE A 130 2.04 -0.43 29.63
N PRO A 131 2.02 -0.39 30.98
CA PRO A 131 3.14 0.11 31.76
C PRO A 131 4.26 -0.94 31.87
N GLY A 132 5.48 -0.47 32.12
CA GLY A 132 6.58 -1.32 32.58
C GLY A 132 7.08 -2.34 31.55
N ILE A 133 7.07 -2.02 30.25
CA ILE A 133 7.53 -2.94 29.21
C ILE A 133 9.05 -3.19 29.34
N GLU A 134 9.45 -4.45 29.43
CA GLU A 134 10.86 -4.88 29.52
C GLU A 134 11.37 -5.51 28.23
N ALA A 135 10.54 -6.31 27.57
CA ALA A 135 10.91 -6.98 26.34
C ALA A 135 9.70 -7.19 25.44
N ILE A 136 9.96 -7.23 24.13
CA ILE A 136 8.93 -7.54 23.13
C ILE A 136 9.46 -8.63 22.23
N GLU A 137 8.72 -9.72 22.15
CA GLU A 137 9.06 -10.89 21.36
C GLU A 137 8.11 -11.01 20.17
N VAL A 138 8.65 -11.13 18.96
CA VAL A 138 7.88 -11.20 17.72
C VAL A 138 8.01 -12.59 17.10
N TYR A 139 6.89 -13.23 16.83
CA TYR A 139 6.80 -14.60 16.34
C TYR A 139 6.16 -14.66 14.95
N ALA A 140 6.52 -15.68 14.18
CA ALA A 140 5.86 -16.01 12.92
C ALA A 140 4.43 -16.52 13.16
N GLY A 141 3.50 -16.13 12.28
CA GLY A 141 2.10 -16.58 12.34
C GLY A 141 1.26 -15.84 13.38
N PHE A 142 -0.05 -16.09 13.37
CA PHE A 142 -0.92 -15.64 14.45
C PHE A 142 -0.79 -16.55 15.67
N ARG A 143 -1.23 -16.07 16.84
CA ARG A 143 -1.13 -16.81 18.11
C ARG A 143 -1.71 -18.22 18.03
N LYS A 144 -2.82 -18.40 17.32
CA LYS A 144 -3.49 -19.70 17.12
C LYS A 144 -2.66 -20.70 16.31
N ASP A 145 -1.75 -20.20 15.48
CA ASP A 145 -0.93 -20.99 14.57
C ASP A 145 0.49 -21.22 15.14
N ARG A 146 0.80 -20.65 16.32
CA ARG A 146 2.09 -20.86 17.00
C ARG A 146 2.19 -22.28 17.57
N VAL A 147 3.32 -22.92 17.31
CA VAL A 147 3.74 -24.14 18.02
C VAL A 147 4.15 -23.76 19.46
N LYS A 148 3.88 -24.62 20.44
CA LYS A 148 4.16 -24.35 21.87
C LYS A 148 5.63 -24.01 22.19
N GLU A 149 6.56 -24.43 21.35
CA GLU A 149 8.00 -24.23 21.50
C GLU A 149 8.59 -23.28 20.45
N ALA A 150 7.74 -22.48 19.79
CA ALA A 150 8.20 -21.52 18.80
C ALA A 150 9.17 -20.52 19.45
N GLN A 151 10.33 -20.34 18.82
CA GLN A 151 11.29 -19.30 19.19
C GLN A 151 10.88 -17.97 18.56
N PRO A 152 11.12 -16.83 19.23
CA PRO A 152 10.85 -15.53 18.63
C PRO A 152 11.78 -15.29 17.43
N LEU A 153 11.22 -14.75 16.35
CA LEU A 153 12.00 -14.29 15.20
C LEU A 153 12.87 -13.09 15.56
N ARG A 154 12.41 -12.27 16.50
CA ARG A 154 13.14 -11.13 17.03
C ARG A 154 12.68 -10.82 18.45
N VAL A 155 13.64 -10.44 19.29
CA VAL A 155 13.40 -9.90 20.62
C VAL A 155 13.90 -8.46 20.62
N PHE A 156 13.06 -7.53 21.06
CA PHE A 156 13.44 -6.14 21.32
C PHE A 156 13.65 -6.00 22.82
N ALA A 157 14.89 -5.75 23.23
CA ALA A 157 15.20 -5.46 24.62
C ALA A 157 14.70 -4.06 25.02
N LYS A 158 14.58 -3.79 26.32
CA LYS A 158 14.17 -2.49 26.85
C LYS A 158 14.91 -1.30 26.23
N SER A 159 16.19 -1.45 25.93
CA SER A 159 17.03 -0.42 25.30
C SER A 159 16.72 -0.14 23.83
N GLU A 160 16.00 -1.03 23.15
CA GLU A 160 15.61 -0.92 21.75
C GLU A 160 14.16 -0.44 21.55
N LEU A 161 13.44 -0.19 22.65
CA LEU A 161 12.03 0.20 22.59
C LEU A 161 11.91 1.67 22.16
N ILE A 162 11.18 1.89 21.06
CA ILE A 162 10.94 3.23 20.48
C ILE A 162 10.03 4.07 21.41
N TYR A 163 9.17 3.40 22.18
CA TYR A 163 8.28 4.01 23.16
C TYR A 163 8.24 3.13 24.41
N SER A 164 8.92 3.56 25.46
CA SER A 164 8.78 3.03 26.81
C SER A 164 8.08 4.08 27.66
N ASN A 165 6.83 3.83 28.08
CA ASN A 165 6.25 4.62 29.15
C ASN A 165 6.96 4.22 30.46
N PRO A 166 7.49 5.20 31.22
CA PRO A 166 8.12 4.93 32.51
C PRO A 166 7.13 4.36 33.53
#